data_AF-A0A2U1LRM0-F1
#
_entry.id   AF-A0A2U1LRM0-F1
#
_cell.length_a   1.000
_cell.length_b   1.000
_cell.length_c   1.000
_cell.angle_alpha   90.00
_cell.angle_beta   90.00
_cell.angle_gamma   90.00
#
_symmetry.space_group_name_H-M   'P 1'
#
loop_
_entity.id
_entity.type
_entity.pdbx_description
1 polymer ?
#
loop_
_entity_poly.entity_id
_entity_poly.type
_entity_poly.pdbx_seq_one_letter_code
_entity_poly.pdbx_strand_id
1 'polypeptide(L)'
;MDENTVDTTDRISMLPDFIVHHILSYLLDDPISCVRVSVLSKEWFALTASCPFLNFTYDDWNYLFSREYDDVMEKFYKYVEYTVSRFCEQNISAHTLNISATIINFEEIELFEHCLPMFRLPNTLLSASSLTSLTLQKCELPSSLMIGVVKFKSLRLLSLTFLLIEEDVEELRLMQSPAYELEHVDLVETYYTTNIRESSVYVALVDAVLWCCRPRSLTLVLYHYTEIGDVVEYTYEKLLQQEDEGQTNIKFVLIYFDKDDEQHFSDLNSLLKALSLDQLSCKITFIKEEDDSGCTTLDEIASHVYRSWVKAFDVKPLDFELRLTFSVNTRSKFKNPPLKGLYGNVVCVACGTSTVSGLVSGSLQDVTRLFRDARLRISEDYIMIY
;
A
#
# COMPACT_ATOMS: atom_id res chain seq x y z
N MET A 1 -65.90 21.92 14.45
CA MET A 1 -64.66 22.42 13.82
C MET A 1 -63.57 21.62 14.48
N ASP A 2 -63.21 20.48 13.89
CA ASP A 2 -62.09 19.68 14.38
C ASP A 2 -60.81 20.34 13.88
N GLU A 3 -59.99 20.81 14.83
CA GLU A 3 -58.62 21.23 14.56
C GLU A 3 -57.84 20.02 14.04
N ASN A 4 -57.51 20.05 12.75
CA ASN A 4 -56.48 19.19 12.18
C ASN A 4 -55.14 19.56 12.83
N THR A 5 -54.81 18.96 13.97
CA THR A 5 -53.45 18.97 14.51
C THR A 5 -52.57 18.19 13.54
N VAL A 6 -51.81 18.91 12.72
CA VAL A 6 -50.77 18.33 11.87
C VAL A 6 -49.80 17.60 12.78
N ASP A 7 -49.68 16.28 12.61
CA ASP A 7 -48.70 15.45 13.30
C ASP A 7 -47.29 15.93 12.93
N THR A 8 -46.66 16.73 13.81
CA THR A 8 -45.30 17.25 13.62
C THR A 8 -44.23 16.25 14.09
N THR A 9 -44.59 14.99 14.31
CA THR A 9 -43.63 13.98 14.79
C THR A 9 -42.59 13.68 13.71
N ASP A 10 -41.34 14.00 14.01
CA ASP A 10 -40.19 13.67 13.16
C ASP A 10 -39.89 12.17 13.22
N ARG A 11 -40.55 11.41 12.35
CA ARG A 11 -40.40 9.94 12.26
C ARG A 11 -39.08 9.51 11.63
N ILE A 12 -38.41 10.41 10.91
CA ILE A 12 -37.12 10.13 10.24
C ILE A 12 -36.00 10.04 11.29
N SER A 13 -36.03 10.92 12.29
CA SER A 13 -35.11 10.88 13.43
C SER A 13 -35.36 9.72 14.41
N MET A 14 -36.52 9.06 14.33
CA MET A 14 -36.87 7.90 15.16
C MET A 14 -36.39 6.57 14.60
N LEU A 15 -35.77 6.56 13.40
CA LEU A 15 -35.24 5.34 12.81
C LEU A 15 -34.07 4.80 13.65
N PRO A 16 -34.01 3.48 13.91
CA PRO A 16 -32.85 2.88 14.55
C PRO A 16 -31.57 3.08 13.74
N ASP A 17 -30.44 3.28 14.43
CA ASP A 17 -29.12 3.52 13.81
C ASP A 17 -28.77 2.50 12.72
N PHE A 18 -29.10 1.22 12.93
CA PHE A 18 -28.80 0.17 11.94
C PHE A 18 -29.56 0.36 10.61
N ILE A 19 -30.76 0.93 10.63
CA ILE A 19 -31.52 1.24 9.40
C ILE A 19 -30.91 2.44 8.70
N VAL A 20 -30.55 3.48 9.47
CA VAL A 20 -29.89 4.68 8.90
C VAL A 20 -28.54 4.29 8.30
N HIS A 21 -27.73 3.48 8.98
CA HIS A 21 -26.48 2.96 8.42
C HIS A 21 -26.70 2.13 7.16
N HIS A 22 -27.76 1.32 7.11
CA HIS A 22 -28.11 0.57 5.90
C HIS A 22 -28.49 1.51 4.74
N ILE A 23 -29.25 2.58 5.00
CA ILE A 23 -29.55 3.60 3.98
C ILE A 23 -28.27 4.30 3.52
N LEU A 24 -27.45 4.76 4.47
CA LEU A 24 -26.15 5.40 4.18
C LEU A 24 -25.22 4.48 3.39
N SER A 25 -25.28 3.15 3.60
CA SER A 25 -24.49 2.18 2.85
C SER A 25 -24.76 2.20 1.34
N TYR A 26 -25.99 2.54 0.93
CA TYR A 26 -26.34 2.70 -0.48
C TYR A 26 -25.92 4.06 -1.06
N LEU A 27 -25.55 5.01 -0.20
CA LEU A 27 -25.13 6.35 -0.57
C LEU A 27 -23.60 6.53 -0.50
N LEU A 28 -22.84 5.49 -0.15
CA LEU A 28 -21.38 5.58 0.03
C LEU A 28 -20.66 6.02 -1.24
N ASP A 29 -21.15 5.57 -2.39
CA ASP A 29 -20.59 5.93 -3.70
C ASP A 29 -21.16 7.27 -4.24
N ASP A 30 -22.10 7.89 -3.50
CA ASP A 30 -22.72 9.18 -3.84
C ASP A 30 -22.55 10.18 -2.69
N PRO A 31 -21.39 10.86 -2.60
CA PRO A 31 -21.11 11.83 -1.55
C PRO A 31 -22.14 12.96 -1.50
N ILE A 32 -22.77 13.28 -2.64
CA ILE A 32 -23.81 14.30 -2.76
C ILE A 32 -25.04 13.90 -1.95
N SER A 33 -25.51 12.67 -2.16
CA SER A 33 -26.67 12.17 -1.41
C SER A 33 -26.37 12.03 0.08
N CYS A 34 -25.14 11.65 0.45
CA CYS A 34 -24.72 11.64 1.87
C CYS A 34 -24.83 13.02 2.53
N VAL A 35 -24.36 14.09 1.88
CA VAL A 35 -24.48 15.46 2.42
C VAL A 35 -25.95 15.89 2.50
N ARG A 36 -26.77 15.57 1.50
CA ARG A 36 -28.20 15.91 1.49
C ARG A 36 -28.99 15.24 2.60
N VAL A 37 -28.67 13.99 2.94
CA VAL A 37 -29.35 13.31 4.06
C VAL A 37 -28.82 13.75 5.41
N SER A 38 -27.59 14.28 5.48
CA SER A 38 -27.01 14.79 6.74
C SER A 38 -27.79 15.97 7.34
N VAL A 39 -28.54 16.73 6.52
CA VAL A 39 -29.32 17.89 7.00
C VAL A 39 -30.74 17.54 7.45
N LEU A 40 -31.14 16.26 7.36
CA LEU A 40 -32.49 15.82 7.74
C LEU A 40 -32.72 15.95 9.25
N SER A 41 -31.71 15.66 10.07
CA SER A 41 -31.75 15.85 11.51
C SER A 41 -30.35 15.84 12.14
N LYS A 42 -30.28 16.12 13.45
CA LYS A 42 -29.01 16.03 14.21
C LYS A 42 -28.51 14.59 14.32
N GLU A 43 -29.41 13.62 14.44
CA GLU A 43 -29.09 12.19 14.46
C GLU A 43 -28.52 11.74 13.11
N TRP A 44 -29.17 12.13 12.00
CA TRP A 44 -28.69 11.81 10.66
C TRP A 44 -27.33 12.45 10.38
N PHE A 45 -27.13 13.71 10.79
CA PHE A 45 -25.83 14.37 10.72
C PHE A 45 -24.75 13.60 11.49
N ALA A 46 -25.05 13.16 12.72
CA ALA A 46 -24.12 12.39 13.54
C ALA A 46 -23.77 11.03 12.91
N LEU A 47 -24.78 10.33 12.36
CA LEU A 47 -24.61 9.03 11.73
C LEU A 47 -23.83 9.13 10.41
N THR A 48 -24.09 10.14 9.57
CA THR A 48 -23.27 10.43 8.39
C THR A 48 -21.83 10.74 8.75
N ALA A 49 -21.60 11.47 9.85
CA ALA A 49 -20.26 11.80 10.32
C ALA A 49 -19.51 10.59 10.91
N SER A 50 -20.23 9.55 11.33
CA SER A 50 -19.67 8.29 11.83
C SER A 50 -19.37 7.27 10.72
N CYS A 51 -19.62 7.63 9.46
CA CYS A 51 -19.46 6.72 8.33
C CYS A 51 -17.99 6.33 8.15
N PRO A 52 -17.67 5.03 7.95
CA PRO A 52 -16.29 4.59 7.85
C PRO A 52 -15.60 4.94 6.53
N PHE A 53 -16.32 5.56 5.60
CA PHE A 53 -15.87 5.91 4.26
C PHE A 53 -16.01 7.41 4.07
N LEU A 54 -14.90 8.08 3.82
CA LEU A 54 -14.85 9.52 3.54
C LEU A 54 -14.37 9.70 2.10
N ASN A 55 -15.23 10.21 1.22
CA ASN A 55 -14.90 10.46 -0.18
C ASN A 55 -15.19 11.91 -0.54
N PHE A 56 -14.14 12.60 -0.99
CA PHE A 56 -14.18 14.01 -1.32
C PHE A 56 -13.68 14.21 -2.74
N THR A 57 -14.58 14.64 -3.63
CA THR A 57 -14.32 14.84 -5.06
C THR A 57 -14.62 16.29 -5.40
N TYR A 58 -13.62 17.01 -5.91
CA TYR A 58 -13.80 18.41 -6.28
C TYR A 58 -14.78 18.57 -7.45
N ASP A 59 -14.81 17.65 -8.42
CA ASP A 59 -15.76 17.75 -9.53
C ASP A 59 -17.22 17.66 -9.10
N ASP A 60 -17.55 16.73 -8.20
CA ASP A 60 -18.91 16.63 -7.64
C ASP A 60 -19.26 17.89 -6.86
N TRP A 61 -18.31 18.40 -6.08
CA TRP A 61 -18.46 19.66 -5.34
C TRP A 61 -18.66 20.86 -6.29
N ASN A 62 -17.84 20.97 -7.33
CA ASN A 62 -17.91 22.04 -8.31
C ASN A 62 -19.21 21.98 -9.10
N TYR A 63 -19.66 20.79 -9.51
CA TYR A 63 -20.95 20.61 -10.17
C TYR A 63 -22.11 21.15 -9.32
N LEU A 64 -22.07 20.94 -8.00
CA LEU A 64 -23.11 21.39 -7.06
C LEU A 64 -23.05 22.89 -6.77
N PHE A 65 -21.85 23.43 -6.56
CA PHE A 65 -21.68 24.75 -5.95
C PHE A 65 -21.15 25.82 -6.91
N SER A 66 -20.79 25.46 -8.16
CA SER A 66 -20.27 26.38 -9.19
C SER A 66 -21.20 27.52 -9.54
N ARG A 67 -22.52 27.36 -9.35
CA ARG A 67 -23.50 28.41 -9.64
C ARG A 67 -23.70 29.40 -8.49
N GLU A 68 -23.14 29.11 -7.31
CA GLU A 68 -23.41 29.87 -6.09
C GLU A 68 -22.22 30.67 -5.57
N TYR A 69 -20.98 30.38 -6.00
CA TYR A 69 -19.77 30.98 -5.41
C TYR A 69 -18.66 31.25 -6.43
N ASP A 70 -17.94 32.38 -6.23
CA ASP A 70 -16.71 32.70 -6.98
C ASP A 70 -15.47 31.93 -6.46
N ASP A 71 -15.56 31.35 -5.24
CA ASP A 71 -14.46 30.69 -4.53
C ASP A 71 -14.87 29.28 -4.07
N VAL A 72 -15.15 28.42 -5.04
CA VAL A 72 -15.65 27.05 -4.81
C VAL A 72 -14.55 26.13 -4.25
N MET A 73 -13.31 26.34 -4.68
CA MET A 73 -12.14 25.53 -4.32
C MET A 73 -11.70 25.74 -2.87
N GLU A 74 -11.57 26.97 -2.39
CA GLU A 74 -11.18 27.22 -1.00
C GLU A 74 -12.24 26.64 -0.03
N LYS A 75 -13.52 26.70 -0.41
CA LYS A 75 -14.61 26.11 0.36
C LYS A 75 -14.55 24.59 0.39
N PHE A 76 -14.24 23.96 -0.74
CA PHE A 76 -14.00 22.52 -0.79
C PHE A 76 -12.86 22.15 0.17
N TYR A 77 -11.72 22.83 0.09
CA TYR A 77 -10.57 22.56 0.96
C TYR A 77 -10.89 22.76 2.45
N LYS A 78 -11.58 23.84 2.81
CA LYS A 78 -12.07 24.07 4.17
C LYS A 78 -13.02 22.99 4.66
N TYR A 79 -13.89 22.49 3.77
CA TYR A 79 -14.82 21.40 4.11
C TYR A 79 -14.09 20.08 4.35
N VAL A 80 -13.14 19.73 3.48
CA VAL A 80 -12.28 18.55 3.64
C VAL A 80 -11.48 18.65 4.94
N GLU A 81 -10.80 19.77 5.17
CA GLU A 81 -9.99 20.02 6.37
C GLU A 81 -10.82 19.92 7.65
N TYR A 82 -11.99 20.56 7.68
CA TYR A 82 -12.91 20.50 8.82
C TYR A 82 -13.36 19.06 9.09
N THR A 83 -13.76 18.32 8.05
CA THR A 83 -14.29 16.96 8.21
C THR A 83 -13.21 15.99 8.64
N VAL A 84 -12.02 16.04 8.03
CA VAL A 84 -10.87 15.21 8.40
C VAL A 84 -10.38 15.53 9.81
N SER A 85 -10.31 16.80 10.19
CA SER A 85 -9.87 17.19 11.54
C SER A 85 -10.86 16.73 12.60
N ARG A 86 -12.16 16.97 12.39
CA ARG A 86 -13.22 16.48 13.28
C ARG A 86 -13.14 14.97 13.44
N PHE A 87 -12.95 14.26 12.33
CA PHE A 87 -12.85 12.81 12.30
C PHE A 87 -11.67 12.31 13.16
N CYS A 88 -10.49 12.92 12.99
CA CYS A 88 -9.29 12.57 13.74
C CYS A 88 -9.41 12.91 15.23
N GLU A 89 -9.98 14.07 15.57
CA GLU A 89 -10.15 14.54 16.95
C GLU A 89 -11.21 13.74 17.74
N GLN A 90 -12.30 13.34 17.07
CA GLN A 90 -13.39 12.59 17.69
C GLN A 90 -13.13 11.08 17.74
N ASN A 91 -11.98 10.62 17.24
CA ASN A 91 -11.58 9.21 17.16
C ASN A 91 -12.68 8.32 16.54
N ILE A 92 -13.34 8.86 15.51
CA ILE A 92 -14.32 8.12 14.72
C ILE A 92 -13.54 7.08 13.90
N SER A 93 -14.14 5.93 13.59
CA SER A 93 -13.45 4.84 12.87
C SER A 93 -13.74 4.91 11.37
N ALA A 94 -12.94 5.68 10.63
CA ALA A 94 -12.89 5.64 9.18
C ALA A 94 -11.79 4.69 8.76
N HIS A 95 -12.18 3.79 7.88
CA HIS A 95 -11.34 2.75 7.31
C HIS A 95 -10.81 3.19 5.95
N THR A 96 -11.54 4.08 5.26
CA THR A 96 -11.19 4.56 3.92
C THR A 96 -11.34 6.08 3.82
N LEU A 97 -10.32 6.72 3.26
CA LEU A 97 -10.32 8.13 2.91
C LEU A 97 -9.88 8.30 1.45
N ASN A 98 -10.74 8.90 0.63
CA ASN A 98 -10.46 9.29 -0.74
C ASN A 98 -10.57 10.81 -0.87
N ILE A 99 -9.54 11.45 -1.40
CA ILE A 99 -9.52 12.87 -1.71
C ILE A 99 -9.06 13.06 -3.15
N SER A 100 -9.93 13.66 -3.95
CA SER A 100 -9.66 14.08 -5.32
C SER A 100 -9.87 15.58 -5.46
N ALA A 101 -8.76 16.30 -5.65
CA ALA A 101 -8.74 17.75 -5.86
C ALA A 101 -8.62 18.14 -7.34
N THR A 102 -8.89 17.21 -8.27
CA THR A 102 -8.83 17.47 -9.72
C THR A 102 -10.09 18.11 -10.27
N ILE A 103 -9.94 18.82 -11.39
CA ILE A 103 -11.04 19.32 -12.21
C ILE A 103 -11.06 18.48 -13.49
N ILE A 104 -12.12 17.71 -13.75
CA ILE A 104 -12.26 16.83 -14.94
C ILE A 104 -12.78 17.62 -16.18
N ASN A 105 -13.07 18.91 -16.05
CA ASN A 105 -13.80 19.64 -17.09
C ASN A 105 -12.97 19.83 -18.39
N PHE A 106 -13.28 19.03 -19.41
CA PHE A 106 -12.54 18.83 -20.67
C PHE A 106 -12.23 20.09 -21.50
N GLU A 107 -12.93 21.20 -21.30
CA GLU A 107 -12.82 22.40 -22.15
C GLU A 107 -11.78 23.43 -21.67
N GLU A 108 -11.30 23.36 -20.41
CA GLU A 108 -10.40 24.38 -19.82
C GLU A 108 -9.02 23.82 -19.36
N ILE A 109 -8.77 22.53 -19.60
CA ILE A 109 -7.65 21.75 -19.02
C ILE A 109 -6.27 22.30 -19.43
N GLU A 110 -6.08 22.75 -20.68
CA GLU A 110 -4.77 23.21 -21.16
C GLU A 110 -4.29 24.52 -20.52
N LEU A 111 -5.17 25.36 -19.97
CA LEU A 111 -4.80 26.69 -19.47
C LEU A 111 -4.72 26.80 -17.94
N PHE A 112 -5.41 25.93 -17.19
CA PHE A 112 -5.57 26.10 -15.74
C PHE A 112 -4.89 25.03 -14.88
N GLU A 113 -4.53 23.85 -15.41
CA GLU A 113 -3.96 22.78 -14.58
C GLU A 113 -2.61 23.14 -13.96
N HIS A 114 -1.77 23.90 -14.67
CA HIS A 114 -0.44 24.32 -14.23
C HIS A 114 -0.44 25.40 -13.12
N CYS A 115 -1.60 25.94 -12.74
CA CYS A 115 -1.70 27.09 -11.84
C CYS A 115 -2.57 26.85 -10.59
N LEU A 116 -3.17 25.67 -10.43
CA LEU A 116 -4.03 25.40 -9.27
C LEU A 116 -3.23 24.83 -8.09
N PRO A 117 -3.34 25.43 -6.89
CA PRO A 117 -2.63 24.96 -5.71
C PRO A 117 -3.11 23.55 -5.32
N MET A 118 -2.14 22.67 -5.04
CA MET A 118 -2.41 21.34 -4.50
C MET A 118 -3.07 21.42 -3.12
N PHE A 119 -4.00 20.50 -2.85
CA PHE A 119 -4.59 20.42 -1.51
C PHE A 119 -3.56 19.85 -0.53
N ARG A 120 -3.18 20.64 0.46
CA ARG A 120 -2.30 20.18 1.55
C ARG A 120 -3.07 19.33 2.52
N LEU A 121 -2.68 18.07 2.64
CA LEU A 121 -3.29 17.18 3.62
C LEU A 121 -2.98 17.65 5.05
N PRO A 122 -3.99 17.70 5.93
CA PRO A 122 -3.79 18.14 7.29
C PRO A 122 -2.98 17.11 8.08
N ASN A 123 -2.00 17.59 8.86
CA ASN A 123 -1.15 16.75 9.72
C ASN A 123 -1.96 15.91 10.73
N THR A 124 -3.19 16.33 11.06
CA THR A 124 -4.09 15.60 11.96
C THR A 124 -4.42 14.20 11.43
N LEU A 125 -4.41 14.00 10.11
CA LEU A 125 -4.70 12.70 9.48
C LEU A 125 -3.72 11.59 9.93
N LEU A 126 -2.49 11.94 10.30
CA LEU A 126 -1.52 10.99 10.86
C LEU A 126 -1.99 10.30 12.15
N SER A 127 -2.95 10.92 12.86
CA SER A 127 -3.53 10.37 14.08
C SER A 127 -4.65 9.35 13.80
N ALA A 128 -5.07 9.18 12.54
CA ALA A 128 -6.13 8.26 12.14
C ALA A 128 -5.67 6.79 12.29
N SER A 129 -5.93 6.23 13.47
CA SER A 129 -5.46 4.89 13.83
C SER A 129 -6.20 3.74 13.13
N SER A 130 -7.45 3.97 12.69
CA SER A 130 -8.30 2.98 12.01
C SER A 130 -8.19 3.00 10.48
N LEU A 131 -7.46 3.96 9.91
CA LEU A 131 -7.41 4.15 8.46
C LEU A 131 -6.65 2.99 7.81
N THR A 132 -7.32 2.26 6.92
CA THR A 132 -6.78 1.08 6.20
C THR A 132 -6.49 1.36 4.72
N SER A 133 -7.21 2.31 4.13
CA SER A 133 -7.08 2.70 2.72
C SER A 133 -7.04 4.23 2.61
N LEU A 134 -6.06 4.73 1.87
CA LEU A 134 -5.88 6.16 1.59
C LEU A 134 -5.67 6.35 0.08
N THR A 135 -6.55 7.12 -0.55
CA THR A 135 -6.45 7.51 -1.95
C THR A 135 -6.31 9.01 -2.05
N LEU A 136 -5.25 9.48 -2.70
CA LEU A 136 -4.94 10.89 -2.84
C LEU A 136 -4.72 11.24 -4.30
N GLN A 137 -5.46 12.21 -4.80
CA GLN A 137 -5.33 12.72 -6.15
C GLN A 137 -5.15 14.24 -6.10
N LYS A 138 -4.04 14.74 -6.67
CA LYS A 138 -3.63 16.16 -6.65
C LYS A 138 -3.54 16.75 -5.24
N CYS A 139 -3.04 15.96 -4.29
CA CYS A 139 -2.83 16.39 -2.90
C CYS A 139 -1.34 16.43 -2.56
N GLU A 140 -0.91 17.44 -1.82
CA GLU A 140 0.44 17.55 -1.26
C GLU A 140 0.49 16.73 0.03
N LEU A 141 1.41 15.77 0.09
CA LEU A 141 1.63 14.95 1.28
C LEU A 141 2.30 15.81 2.35
N PRO A 142 1.77 15.91 3.59
CA PRO A 142 2.37 16.73 4.62
C PRO A 142 3.79 16.27 4.93
N SER A 143 4.72 17.21 5.10
CA SER A 143 6.11 16.93 5.47
C SER A 143 6.24 16.12 6.78
N SER A 144 5.19 16.09 7.61
CA SER A 144 5.12 15.28 8.83
C SER A 144 4.93 13.78 8.58
N LEU A 145 4.27 13.37 7.48
CA LEU A 145 4.31 12.00 6.94
C LEU A 145 5.72 11.62 6.52
N MET A 146 6.49 12.62 6.09
CA MET A 146 7.83 12.45 5.52
C MET A 146 8.92 12.36 6.61
N ILE A 147 8.81 13.11 7.71
CA ILE A 147 9.94 13.30 8.65
C ILE A 147 9.78 12.51 9.97
N GLY A 148 8.59 11.98 10.28
CA GLY A 148 8.21 11.61 11.65
C GLY A 148 8.08 10.11 11.97
N VAL A 149 8.29 9.79 13.25
CA VAL A 149 8.01 8.50 13.95
C VAL A 149 6.50 8.12 13.92
N VAL A 150 5.64 9.00 13.39
CA VAL A 150 4.19 8.83 13.36
C VAL A 150 3.80 8.05 12.12
N LYS A 151 3.55 6.76 12.33
CA LYS A 151 3.08 5.84 11.30
C LYS A 151 1.56 5.76 11.40
N PHE A 152 0.86 5.74 10.26
CA PHE A 152 -0.45 5.10 10.23
C PHE A 152 -0.33 3.73 10.94
N LYS A 153 -1.31 3.33 11.75
CA LYS A 153 -1.19 2.07 12.49
C LYS A 153 -1.77 0.89 11.72
N SER A 154 -2.70 1.17 10.82
CA SER A 154 -3.52 0.16 10.16
C SER A 154 -3.58 0.34 8.65
N LEU A 155 -2.87 1.32 8.08
CA LEU A 155 -2.86 1.53 6.64
C LEU A 155 -2.29 0.31 5.94
N ARG A 156 -3.01 -0.17 4.94
CA ARG A 156 -2.67 -1.36 4.12
C ARG A 156 -2.58 -1.00 2.65
N LEU A 157 -3.45 -0.09 2.21
CA LEU A 157 -3.59 0.32 0.82
C LEU A 157 -3.30 1.81 0.71
N LEU A 158 -2.40 2.17 -0.20
CA LEU A 158 -2.08 3.56 -0.52
C LEU A 158 -2.20 3.75 -2.03
N SER A 159 -3.10 4.62 -2.47
CA SER A 159 -3.24 4.99 -3.87
C SER A 159 -2.88 6.46 -4.04
N LEU A 160 -1.93 6.72 -4.92
CA LEU A 160 -1.45 8.07 -5.18
C LEU A 160 -1.58 8.38 -6.67
N THR A 161 -2.34 9.42 -6.96
CA THR A 161 -2.56 9.91 -8.32
C THR A 161 -1.93 11.29 -8.48
N PHE A 162 -0.90 11.39 -9.31
CA PHE A 162 -0.07 12.60 -9.42
C PHE A 162 -0.18 13.30 -10.77
N LEU A 163 0.07 14.61 -10.74
CA LEU A 163 0.49 15.43 -11.88
C LEU A 163 1.98 15.68 -11.69
N LEU A 164 2.86 14.94 -12.36
CA LEU A 164 4.28 14.97 -12.00
C LEU A 164 4.90 16.34 -12.38
N ILE A 165 5.32 17.11 -11.37
CA ILE A 165 6.20 18.28 -11.49
C ILE A 165 7.53 17.92 -10.80
N GLU A 166 8.66 18.37 -11.35
CA GLU A 166 10.03 18.05 -10.89
C GLU A 166 10.27 18.44 -9.41
N GLU A 167 9.55 19.44 -8.91
CA GLU A 167 9.66 19.97 -7.54
C GLU A 167 9.11 18.99 -6.48
N ASP A 168 8.07 18.22 -6.81
CA ASP A 168 7.42 17.25 -5.88
C ASP A 168 8.33 16.06 -5.55
N VAL A 169 9.23 15.72 -6.48
CA VAL A 169 10.13 14.56 -6.38
C VAL A 169 11.28 14.81 -5.40
N GLU A 170 11.79 16.04 -5.33
CA GLU A 170 12.93 16.39 -4.47
C GLU A 170 12.55 16.40 -2.98
N GLU A 171 11.31 16.78 -2.63
CA GLU A 171 10.84 16.69 -1.24
C GLU A 171 10.80 15.24 -0.73
N LEU A 172 10.52 14.28 -1.62
CA LEU A 172 10.43 12.86 -1.28
C LEU A 172 11.82 12.19 -1.09
N ARG A 173 12.91 12.79 -1.57
CA ARG A 173 14.27 12.20 -1.54
C ARG A 173 15.03 12.42 -0.23
N LEU A 174 14.62 13.37 0.62
CA LEU A 174 15.37 13.83 1.82
C LEU A 174 15.24 12.94 3.08
N MET A 175 15.07 11.62 2.93
CA MET A 175 14.47 10.74 3.94
C MET A 175 15.47 9.83 4.68
N GLN A 176 15.33 9.62 6.01
CA GLN A 176 16.10 8.64 6.81
C GLN A 176 15.24 7.71 7.70
N SER A 177 13.97 7.48 7.38
CA SER A 177 13.06 6.68 8.21
C SER A 177 12.92 5.21 7.75
N PRO A 178 12.54 4.28 8.65
CA PRO A 178 12.26 2.89 8.26
C PRO A 178 10.90 2.77 7.56
N ALA A 179 10.93 2.28 6.32
CA ALA A 179 9.80 2.14 5.40
C ALA A 179 8.57 1.42 6.02
N TYR A 180 7.38 1.79 5.54
CA TYR A 180 6.08 1.30 5.97
C TYR A 180 5.71 0.00 5.23
N GLU A 181 5.43 -1.10 5.94
CA GLU A 181 4.97 -2.35 5.30
C GLU A 181 3.50 -2.19 4.87
N LEU A 182 3.26 -2.15 3.56
CA LEU A 182 1.92 -2.01 2.97
C LEU A 182 1.54 -3.30 2.23
N GLU A 183 0.26 -3.64 2.23
CA GLU A 183 -0.24 -4.76 1.43
C GLU A 183 -0.22 -4.38 -0.06
N HIS A 184 -0.60 -3.16 -0.39
CA HIS A 184 -0.65 -2.69 -1.77
C HIS A 184 -0.38 -1.19 -1.89
N VAL A 185 0.30 -0.82 -2.97
CA VAL A 185 0.45 0.58 -3.39
C VAL A 185 0.05 0.70 -4.86
N ASP A 186 -0.83 1.64 -5.15
CA ASP A 186 -1.21 2.04 -6.50
C ASP A 186 -0.56 3.39 -6.83
N LEU A 187 0.21 3.44 -7.93
CA LEU A 187 0.73 4.67 -8.50
C LEU A 187 0.04 4.92 -9.84
N VAL A 188 -0.75 5.99 -9.88
CA VAL A 188 -1.59 6.34 -11.02
C VAL A 188 -1.12 7.65 -11.63
N GLU A 189 -0.77 7.62 -12.91
CA GLU A 189 -0.54 8.84 -13.68
C GLU A 189 -1.87 9.40 -14.19
N THR A 190 -1.99 10.72 -14.23
CA THR A 190 -3.16 11.39 -14.80
C THR A 190 -3.03 11.53 -16.32
N TYR A 191 -4.16 11.40 -17.02
CA TYR A 191 -4.25 11.26 -18.49
C TYR A 191 -4.11 12.56 -19.29
N TYR A 192 -3.76 13.67 -18.64
CA TYR A 192 -3.94 15.01 -19.21
C TYR A 192 -2.69 15.64 -19.82
N THR A 193 -1.53 14.99 -19.74
CA THR A 193 -0.35 15.54 -20.40
C THR A 193 -0.21 15.00 -21.81
N THR A 194 -0.45 15.89 -22.78
CA THR A 194 -0.31 15.65 -24.23
C THR A 194 1.15 15.43 -24.69
N ASN A 195 2.11 15.55 -23.78
CA ASN A 195 3.54 15.34 -24.06
C ASN A 195 3.99 13.95 -23.64
N ILE A 196 4.69 13.26 -24.53
CA ILE A 196 5.50 12.07 -24.23
C ILE A 196 6.45 12.45 -23.09
N ARG A 197 6.33 11.80 -21.93
CA ARG A 197 7.18 12.05 -20.76
C ARG A 197 8.40 11.12 -20.76
N GLU A 198 9.51 11.61 -20.22
CA GLU A 198 10.76 10.86 -20.06
C GLU A 198 10.69 9.89 -18.86
N SER A 199 11.34 8.71 -18.98
CA SER A 199 11.49 7.65 -17.94
C SER A 199 11.89 8.17 -16.54
N SER A 200 12.64 9.27 -16.51
CA SER A 200 13.27 9.87 -15.33
C SER A 200 12.30 10.23 -14.19
N VAL A 201 11.07 10.64 -14.52
CA VAL A 201 10.10 11.12 -13.53
C VAL A 201 9.42 9.96 -12.79
N TYR A 202 9.04 8.92 -13.53
CA TYR A 202 8.44 7.71 -12.96
C TYR A 202 9.43 6.96 -12.07
N VAL A 203 10.68 6.88 -12.52
CA VAL A 203 11.81 6.35 -11.75
C VAL A 203 11.92 7.02 -10.39
N ALA A 204 11.82 8.35 -10.36
CA ALA A 204 11.97 9.10 -9.13
C ALA A 204 10.76 8.96 -8.18
N LEU A 205 9.55 8.82 -8.73
CA LEU A 205 8.35 8.49 -7.97
C LEU A 205 8.45 7.08 -7.34
N VAL A 206 8.87 6.09 -8.13
CA VAL A 206 9.08 4.72 -7.66
C VAL A 206 10.14 4.71 -6.55
N ASP A 207 11.24 5.44 -6.71
CA ASP A 207 12.24 5.59 -5.65
C ASP A 207 11.65 6.18 -4.38
N ALA A 208 10.94 7.30 -4.49
CA ALA A 208 10.29 7.95 -3.36
C ALA A 208 9.35 7.00 -2.60
N VAL A 209 8.50 6.30 -3.35
CA VAL A 209 7.51 5.37 -2.79
C VAL A 209 8.19 4.18 -2.15
N LEU A 210 9.17 3.56 -2.81
CA LEU A 210 9.92 2.42 -2.27
C LEU A 210 10.89 2.80 -1.14
N TRP A 211 11.22 4.08 -1.02
CA TRP A 211 11.93 4.61 0.14
C TRP A 211 11.00 4.71 1.36
N CYS A 212 9.78 5.21 1.16
CA CYS A 212 8.79 5.41 2.21
C CYS A 212 8.03 4.13 2.59
N CYS A 213 7.86 3.21 1.65
CA CYS A 213 6.98 2.04 1.76
C CYS A 213 7.67 0.76 1.28
N ARG A 214 7.39 -0.35 1.95
CA ARG A 214 7.72 -1.73 1.54
C ARG A 214 6.44 -2.44 1.15
N PRO A 215 5.91 -2.20 -0.07
CA PRO A 215 4.69 -2.85 -0.51
C PRO A 215 4.94 -4.34 -0.77
N ARG A 216 3.94 -5.17 -0.43
CA ARG A 216 3.85 -6.55 -0.95
C ARG A 216 3.48 -6.56 -2.43
N SER A 217 2.64 -5.62 -2.84
CA SER A 217 2.30 -5.43 -4.25
C SER A 217 2.32 -3.95 -4.63
N LEU A 218 2.89 -3.65 -5.80
CA LEU A 218 2.97 -2.30 -6.36
C LEU A 218 2.34 -2.32 -7.74
N THR A 219 1.40 -1.42 -8.00
CA THR A 219 0.77 -1.24 -9.30
C THR A 219 1.19 0.09 -9.89
N LEU A 220 1.56 0.05 -11.17
CA LEU A 220 1.83 1.20 -12.01
C LEU A 220 0.73 1.31 -13.07
N VAL A 221 0.05 2.44 -13.13
CA VAL A 221 -0.91 2.78 -14.19
C VAL A 221 -0.27 3.83 -15.10
N LEU A 222 0.08 3.38 -16.32
CA LEU A 222 0.88 4.12 -17.29
C LEU A 222 0.00 4.49 -18.50
N TYR A 223 0.05 5.76 -18.91
CA TYR A 223 -0.67 6.25 -20.09
C TYR A 223 0.30 6.87 -21.10
N HIS A 224 0.15 6.51 -22.38
CA HIS A 224 0.87 7.11 -23.51
C HIS A 224 2.42 7.15 -23.39
N TYR A 225 3.03 6.08 -22.87
CA TYR A 225 4.45 6.05 -22.55
C TYR A 225 5.28 5.26 -23.57
N THR A 226 6.38 5.83 -24.08
CA THR A 226 7.23 5.18 -25.10
C THR A 226 8.28 4.22 -24.50
N GLU A 227 8.63 4.40 -23.23
CA GLU A 227 9.70 3.66 -22.54
C GLU A 227 9.16 2.83 -21.36
N ILE A 228 7.98 2.22 -21.51
CA ILE A 228 7.35 1.42 -20.44
C ILE A 228 8.30 0.33 -19.93
N GLY A 229 9.04 -0.29 -20.85
CA GLY A 229 10.03 -1.32 -20.52
C GLY A 229 11.08 -0.84 -19.52
N ASP A 230 11.60 0.37 -19.68
CA ASP A 230 12.65 0.91 -18.83
C ASP A 230 12.13 1.21 -17.42
N VAL A 231 10.91 1.76 -17.31
CA VAL A 231 10.25 1.99 -16.00
C VAL A 231 9.97 0.67 -15.29
N VAL A 232 9.53 -0.35 -16.04
CA VAL A 232 9.23 -1.69 -15.51
C VAL A 232 10.50 -2.39 -15.02
N GLU A 233 11.57 -2.35 -15.82
CA GLU A 233 12.88 -2.91 -15.46
C GLU A 233 13.45 -2.21 -14.22
N TYR A 234 13.42 -0.88 -14.20
CA TYR A 234 13.85 -0.10 -13.04
C TYR A 234 13.07 -0.46 -11.78
N THR A 235 11.74 -0.53 -11.88
CA THR A 235 10.86 -0.86 -10.74
C THR A 235 11.14 -2.26 -10.22
N TYR A 236 11.31 -3.23 -11.10
CA TYR A 236 11.66 -4.60 -10.73
C TYR A 236 12.99 -4.65 -9.96
N GLU A 237 14.04 -4.01 -10.47
CA GLU A 237 15.36 -3.96 -9.82
C GLU A 237 15.28 -3.30 -8.43
N LYS A 238 14.50 -2.22 -8.29
CA LYS A 238 14.32 -1.54 -7.00
C LYS A 238 13.54 -2.37 -5.99
N LEU A 239 12.51 -3.09 -6.44
CA LEU A 239 11.76 -4.01 -5.59
C LEU A 239 12.65 -5.16 -5.09
N LEU A 240 13.56 -5.68 -5.92
CA LEU A 240 14.55 -6.68 -5.49
C LEU A 240 15.56 -6.10 -4.50
N GLN A 241 16.08 -4.90 -4.74
CA GLN A 241 17.03 -4.23 -3.84
C GLN A 241 16.44 -3.91 -2.46
N GLN A 242 15.11 -3.74 -2.38
CA GLN A 242 14.41 -3.45 -1.13
C GLN A 242 14.42 -4.63 -0.14
N GLU A 243 14.58 -5.84 -0.65
CA GLU A 243 14.59 -7.10 0.09
C GLU A 243 16.05 -7.48 0.39
N ASP A 244 16.46 -7.45 1.66
CA ASP A 244 17.85 -7.65 2.09
C ASP A 244 18.37 -9.06 1.65
N GLU A 245 18.96 -9.15 0.46
CA GLU A 245 19.66 -10.31 -0.14
C GLU A 245 18.82 -11.62 -0.27
N GLY A 246 17.49 -11.54 -0.12
CA GLY A 246 16.57 -12.65 -0.37
C GLY A 246 16.01 -12.60 -1.79
N GLN A 247 16.10 -13.70 -2.54
CA GLN A 247 15.38 -13.85 -3.82
C GLN A 247 13.88 -13.77 -3.56
N THR A 248 13.32 -12.57 -3.77
CA THR A 248 11.89 -12.35 -3.76
C THR A 248 11.37 -12.69 -5.14
N ASN A 249 10.53 -13.73 -5.22
CA ASN A 249 9.89 -14.05 -6.48
C ASN A 249 8.83 -12.99 -6.77
N ILE A 250 9.01 -12.22 -7.85
CA ILE A 250 8.07 -11.18 -8.25
C ILE A 250 7.28 -11.71 -9.44
N LYS A 251 5.97 -11.86 -9.25
CA LYS A 251 5.03 -12.09 -10.36
C LYS A 251 4.48 -10.78 -10.87
N PHE A 252 4.05 -10.80 -12.12
CA PHE A 252 3.49 -9.64 -12.78
C PHE A 252 2.09 -9.93 -13.29
N VAL A 253 1.22 -8.93 -13.17
CA VAL A 253 -0.08 -8.90 -13.82
C VAL A 253 -0.11 -7.68 -14.74
N LEU A 254 -0.42 -7.89 -16.01
CA LEU A 254 -0.51 -6.87 -17.04
C LEU A 254 -1.94 -6.82 -17.55
N ILE A 255 -2.50 -5.61 -17.63
CA ILE A 255 -3.79 -5.32 -18.24
C ILE A 255 -3.59 -4.14 -19.18
N TYR A 256 -4.04 -4.26 -20.43
CA TYR A 256 -4.01 -3.14 -21.38
C TYR A 256 -5.34 -2.39 -21.35
N PHE A 257 -5.34 -1.06 -21.39
CA PHE A 257 -6.62 -0.34 -21.33
C PHE A 257 -7.52 -0.59 -22.56
N ASP A 258 -6.93 -0.97 -23.69
CA ASP A 258 -7.68 -1.33 -24.91
C ASP A 258 -8.19 -2.78 -24.90
N LYS A 259 -7.82 -3.59 -23.90
CA LYS A 259 -8.20 -4.99 -23.80
C LYS A 259 -8.38 -5.40 -22.33
N ASP A 260 -9.59 -5.81 -21.97
CA ASP A 260 -9.89 -6.31 -20.62
C ASP A 260 -9.31 -7.72 -20.33
N ASP A 261 -8.23 -8.13 -21.00
CA ASP A 261 -7.55 -9.40 -20.75
C ASP A 261 -6.41 -9.25 -19.73
N GLU A 262 -6.55 -9.94 -18.60
CA GLU A 262 -5.52 -10.03 -17.58
C GLU A 262 -4.47 -11.07 -17.98
N GLN A 263 -3.21 -10.64 -18.08
CA GLN A 263 -2.08 -11.48 -18.45
C GLN A 263 -1.12 -11.62 -17.26
N HIS A 264 -0.76 -12.87 -16.94
CA HIS A 264 0.14 -13.19 -15.83
C HIS A 264 1.53 -13.60 -16.34
N PHE A 265 2.57 -13.05 -15.71
CA PHE A 265 3.95 -13.37 -16.01
C PHE A 265 4.72 -13.76 -14.75
N SER A 266 5.61 -14.74 -14.88
CA SER A 266 6.50 -15.20 -13.80
C SER A 266 7.93 -14.69 -13.92
N ASP A 267 8.28 -14.02 -15.02
CA ASP A 267 9.62 -13.50 -15.28
C ASP A 267 9.58 -12.19 -16.06
N LEU A 268 10.55 -11.32 -15.77
CA LEU A 268 10.64 -9.98 -16.36
C LEU A 268 10.80 -10.04 -17.89
N ASN A 269 11.57 -10.99 -18.42
CA ASN A 269 11.84 -11.06 -19.86
C ASN A 269 10.57 -11.37 -20.67
N SER A 270 9.70 -12.24 -20.15
CA SER A 270 8.41 -12.54 -20.76
C SER A 270 7.48 -11.33 -20.73
N LEU A 271 7.46 -10.58 -19.61
CA LEU A 271 6.70 -9.33 -19.50
C LEU A 271 7.19 -8.28 -20.50
N LEU A 272 8.50 -8.02 -20.56
CA LEU A 272 9.10 -7.04 -21.48
C LEU A 272 8.81 -7.38 -22.95
N LYS A 273 8.80 -8.66 -23.32
CA LYS A 273 8.37 -9.10 -24.65
C LYS A 273 6.91 -8.78 -24.94
N ALA A 274 6.01 -8.97 -23.97
CA ALA A 274 4.61 -8.60 -24.13
C ALA A 274 4.44 -7.09 -24.30
N LEU A 275 5.18 -6.29 -23.54
CA LEU A 275 5.17 -4.83 -23.62
C LEU A 275 5.63 -4.25 -24.96
N SER A 276 6.44 -4.99 -25.73
CA SER A 276 6.95 -4.56 -27.04
C SER A 276 5.91 -4.52 -28.19
N LEU A 277 4.62 -4.77 -27.91
CA LEU A 277 3.55 -4.92 -28.92
C LEU A 277 2.79 -3.61 -29.28
N ASP A 278 3.45 -2.46 -29.38
CA ASP A 278 2.88 -1.15 -29.80
C ASP A 278 1.76 -0.57 -28.88
N GLN A 279 1.58 -1.08 -27.66
CA GLN A 279 0.56 -0.57 -26.72
C GLN A 279 1.18 0.39 -25.70
N LEU A 280 0.73 1.66 -25.73
CA LEU A 280 1.31 2.75 -24.93
C LEU A 280 0.63 2.97 -23.57
N SER A 281 -0.47 2.28 -23.27
CA SER A 281 -1.23 2.47 -22.04
C SER A 281 -1.58 1.13 -21.40
N CYS A 282 -1.15 0.93 -20.16
CA CYS A 282 -1.36 -0.32 -19.43
C CYS A 282 -1.34 -0.13 -17.91
N LYS A 283 -1.83 -1.15 -17.22
CA LYS A 283 -1.72 -1.35 -15.78
C LYS A 283 -0.82 -2.54 -15.54
N ILE A 284 0.26 -2.33 -14.79
CA ILE A 284 1.24 -3.38 -14.44
C ILE A 284 1.28 -3.51 -12.93
N THR A 285 1.04 -4.70 -12.42
CA THR A 285 1.08 -5.00 -10.99
C THR A 285 2.21 -5.96 -10.70
N PHE A 286 3.15 -5.53 -9.87
CA PHE A 286 4.23 -6.32 -9.31
C PHE A 286 3.72 -6.94 -8.01
N ILE A 287 3.89 -8.25 -7.85
CA ILE A 287 3.42 -8.99 -6.68
C ILE A 287 4.60 -9.77 -6.12
N LYS A 288 5.04 -9.42 -4.92
CA LYS A 288 6.00 -10.22 -4.17
C LYS A 288 5.28 -11.48 -3.69
N GLU A 289 5.70 -12.62 -4.22
CA GLU A 289 5.29 -13.90 -3.67
C GLU A 289 6.08 -14.18 -2.40
N GLU A 290 5.36 -14.40 -1.33
CA GLU A 290 5.84 -15.26 -0.26
C GLU A 290 5.65 -16.68 -0.78
N ASP A 291 6.72 -17.45 -0.95
CA ASP A 291 6.57 -18.87 -1.15
C ASP A 291 5.65 -19.39 -0.03
N ASP A 292 4.54 -20.05 -0.37
CA ASP A 292 3.57 -20.63 0.58
C ASP A 292 4.24 -21.66 1.54
N SER A 293 5.49 -22.03 1.24
CA SER A 293 6.34 -22.85 2.10
C SER A 293 7.02 -22.07 3.24
N GLY A 294 7.18 -20.75 3.13
CA GLY A 294 8.00 -19.89 4.00
C GLY A 294 9.48 -20.28 4.07
N CYS A 295 9.94 -21.18 3.20
CA CYS A 295 11.33 -21.59 3.06
C CYS A 295 12.06 -20.57 2.16
N THR A 296 13.34 -20.32 2.43
CA THR A 296 14.18 -19.50 1.55
C THR A 296 15.21 -20.36 0.83
N THR A 297 15.89 -19.80 -0.18
CA THR A 297 17.05 -20.43 -0.84
C THR A 297 18.10 -20.94 0.15
N LEU A 298 18.29 -20.26 1.29
CA LEU A 298 19.20 -20.70 2.35
C LEU A 298 18.74 -22.02 2.98
N ASP A 299 17.43 -22.18 3.24
CA ASP A 299 16.87 -23.42 3.81
C ASP A 299 17.03 -24.58 2.83
N GLU A 300 16.81 -24.32 1.54
CA GLU A 300 16.99 -25.30 0.47
C GLU A 300 18.45 -25.72 0.34
N ILE A 301 19.38 -24.77 0.23
CA ILE A 301 20.82 -25.05 0.14
C ILE A 301 21.29 -25.81 1.38
N ALA A 302 20.91 -25.37 2.59
CA ALA A 302 21.26 -26.06 3.82
C ALA A 302 20.73 -27.51 3.83
N SER A 303 19.49 -27.74 3.38
CA SER A 303 18.90 -29.07 3.27
C SER A 303 19.66 -29.96 2.29
N HIS A 304 20.03 -29.43 1.12
CA HIS A 304 20.78 -30.14 0.10
C HIS A 304 22.18 -30.49 0.56
N VAL A 305 22.92 -29.54 1.15
CA VAL A 305 24.27 -29.76 1.68
C VAL A 305 24.21 -30.80 2.79
N TYR A 306 23.27 -30.67 3.72
CA TYR A 306 23.16 -31.58 4.85
C TYR A 306 22.91 -33.02 4.41
N ARG A 307 21.94 -33.20 3.51
CA ARG A 307 21.60 -34.51 2.94
C ARG A 307 22.74 -35.09 2.11
N SER A 308 23.37 -34.27 1.28
CA SER A 308 24.46 -34.70 0.40
C SER A 308 25.67 -35.15 1.21
N TRP A 309 26.00 -34.44 2.28
CA TRP A 309 27.05 -34.81 3.22
C TRP A 309 26.77 -36.18 3.86
N VAL A 310 25.58 -36.38 4.42
CA VAL A 310 25.19 -37.66 5.05
C VAL A 310 25.26 -38.83 4.06
N LYS A 311 24.80 -38.62 2.83
CA LYS A 311 24.87 -39.64 1.76
C LYS A 311 26.28 -39.94 1.30
N ALA A 312 27.12 -38.91 1.13
CA ALA A 312 28.48 -39.06 0.64
C ALA A 312 29.37 -39.84 1.62
N PHE A 313 29.17 -39.64 2.91
CA PHE A 313 29.94 -40.32 3.97
C PHE A 313 29.34 -41.66 4.41
N ASP A 314 28.23 -42.12 3.81
CA ASP A 314 27.49 -43.34 4.19
C ASP A 314 27.34 -43.46 5.73
N VAL A 315 26.91 -42.36 6.35
CA VAL A 315 26.90 -42.22 7.81
C VAL A 315 26.02 -43.29 8.44
N LYS A 316 26.53 -43.95 9.48
CA LYS A 316 25.85 -45.02 10.22
C LYS A 316 26.08 -44.88 11.72
N PRO A 317 25.19 -45.43 12.56
CA PRO A 317 23.93 -46.10 12.23
C PRO A 317 22.78 -45.15 11.87
N LEU A 318 21.69 -45.70 11.30
CA LEU A 318 20.58 -44.93 10.70
C LEU A 318 19.70 -44.18 11.71
N ASP A 319 19.77 -44.56 12.98
CA ASP A 319 19.06 -43.97 14.11
C ASP A 319 19.82 -42.82 14.77
N PHE A 320 21.08 -42.57 14.38
CA PHE A 320 21.83 -41.43 14.91
C PHE A 320 21.19 -40.10 14.54
N GLU A 321 20.95 -39.27 15.56
CA GLU A 321 20.62 -37.87 15.38
C GLU A 321 21.86 -37.06 15.04
N LEU A 322 21.77 -36.35 13.93
CA LEU A 322 22.76 -35.39 13.50
C LEU A 322 22.20 -33.97 13.70
N ARG A 323 23.11 -33.00 13.75
CA ARG A 323 22.78 -31.58 13.79
C ARG A 323 23.57 -30.81 12.76
N LEU A 324 22.91 -29.91 12.04
CA LEU A 324 23.56 -28.87 11.25
C LEU A 324 23.23 -27.50 11.84
N THR A 325 24.26 -26.77 12.24
CA THR A 325 24.13 -25.41 12.76
C THR A 325 24.43 -24.39 11.69
N PHE A 326 23.69 -23.29 11.69
CA PHE A 326 23.88 -22.18 10.75
C PHE A 326 23.62 -20.84 11.44
N SER A 327 24.28 -19.80 10.94
CA SER A 327 24.20 -18.45 11.48
C SER A 327 22.99 -17.71 10.91
N VAL A 328 22.24 -17.04 11.78
CA VAL A 328 21.08 -16.21 11.41
C VAL A 328 21.34 -14.78 11.86
N ASN A 329 21.23 -13.83 10.93
CA ASN A 329 21.30 -12.40 11.25
C ASN A 329 20.04 -12.00 12.02
N THR A 330 20.22 -11.53 13.25
CA THR A 330 19.10 -11.22 14.14
C THR A 330 18.84 -9.72 14.30
N ARG A 331 19.54 -8.84 13.57
CA ARG A 331 19.35 -7.38 13.70
C ARG A 331 17.91 -6.93 13.49
N SER A 332 17.22 -7.53 12.52
CA SER A 332 15.81 -7.25 12.21
C SER A 332 14.83 -7.80 13.26
N LYS A 333 15.29 -8.66 14.18
CA LYS A 333 14.45 -9.23 15.24
C LYS A 333 14.34 -8.30 16.45
N PHE A 334 15.25 -7.35 16.61
CA PHE A 334 15.19 -6.37 17.70
C PHE A 334 14.31 -5.19 17.30
N LYS A 335 13.19 -5.03 18.00
CA LYS A 335 12.24 -3.94 17.74
C LYS A 335 12.53 -2.72 18.59
N ASN A 336 13.05 -2.90 19.80
CA ASN A 336 13.31 -1.81 20.74
C ASN A 336 14.55 -2.06 21.64
N PRO A 337 15.69 -1.40 21.40
CA PRO A 337 15.99 -0.49 20.29
C PRO A 337 16.26 -1.25 18.98
N PRO A 338 15.91 -0.68 17.81
CA PRO A 338 16.27 -1.26 16.52
C PRO A 338 17.78 -1.19 16.32
N LEU A 339 18.40 -2.29 15.87
CA LEU A 339 19.86 -2.40 15.77
C LEU A 339 20.43 -2.07 14.37
N LYS A 340 19.66 -1.38 13.52
CA LYS A 340 20.09 -1.02 12.15
C LYS A 340 21.20 0.03 12.23
N GLY A 341 22.36 -0.25 11.62
CA GLY A 341 23.53 0.65 11.61
C GLY A 341 24.57 0.42 12.72
N LEU A 342 24.37 -0.56 13.61
CA LEU A 342 25.36 -0.94 14.62
C LEU A 342 26.46 -1.85 14.03
N TYR A 343 27.71 -1.51 14.31
CA TYR A 343 28.89 -2.20 13.80
C TYR A 343 29.13 -3.60 14.43
N GLY A 344 28.51 -3.87 15.58
CA GLY A 344 28.68 -5.15 16.29
C GLY A 344 28.08 -6.36 15.57
N ASN A 345 28.55 -7.55 15.93
CA ASN A 345 27.98 -8.82 15.47
C ASN A 345 26.66 -9.11 16.18
N VAL A 346 25.58 -9.27 15.41
CA VAL A 346 24.25 -9.60 15.92
C VAL A 346 23.76 -10.81 15.14
N VAL A 347 24.23 -11.98 15.58
CA VAL A 347 24.01 -13.27 14.93
C VAL A 347 23.66 -14.29 16.00
N CYS A 348 22.65 -15.12 15.72
CA CYS A 348 22.30 -16.26 16.55
C CYS A 348 22.50 -17.57 15.77
N VAL A 349 22.77 -18.66 16.46
CA VAL A 349 23.00 -19.98 15.85
C VAL A 349 21.70 -20.77 15.87
N ALA A 350 21.14 -21.02 14.68
CA ALA A 350 20.04 -21.95 14.48
C ALA A 350 20.57 -23.38 14.33
N CYS A 351 19.72 -24.37 14.60
CA CYS A 351 20.09 -25.78 14.50
C CYS A 351 18.96 -26.63 13.91
N GLY A 352 19.22 -27.21 12.74
CA GLY A 352 18.40 -28.28 12.18
C GLY A 352 18.86 -29.63 12.73
N THR A 353 17.94 -30.42 13.27
CA THR A 353 18.21 -31.75 13.85
C THR A 353 17.37 -32.81 13.14
N SER A 354 17.98 -33.91 12.74
CA SER A 354 17.28 -35.05 12.13
C SER A 354 18.10 -36.33 12.26
N THR A 355 17.45 -37.49 12.14
CA THR A 355 18.14 -38.78 12.10
C THR A 355 18.78 -39.02 10.73
N VAL A 356 19.83 -39.84 10.68
CA VAL A 356 20.45 -40.28 9.42
C VAL A 356 19.39 -40.88 8.47
N SER A 357 18.50 -41.73 8.99
CA SER A 357 17.37 -42.28 8.22
C SER A 357 16.46 -41.19 7.68
N GLY A 358 16.09 -40.19 8.48
CA GLY A 358 15.28 -39.06 8.04
C GLY A 358 15.93 -38.26 6.91
N LEU A 359 17.24 -38.04 6.98
CA LEU A 359 17.98 -37.30 5.96
C LEU A 359 18.17 -38.09 4.66
N VAL A 360 18.45 -39.40 4.75
CA VAL A 360 18.69 -40.24 3.57
C VAL A 360 17.38 -40.60 2.87
N SER A 361 16.41 -41.10 3.62
CA SER A 361 15.17 -41.68 3.10
C SER A 361 13.95 -40.75 3.10
N GLY A 362 13.98 -39.65 3.86
CA GLY A 362 12.89 -38.68 3.91
C GLY A 362 12.76 -37.81 2.66
N SER A 363 11.65 -37.08 2.58
CA SER A 363 11.44 -36.09 1.51
C SER A 363 12.38 -34.89 1.72
N LEU A 364 12.86 -34.30 0.62
CA LEU A 364 13.71 -33.13 0.73
C LEU A 364 12.95 -31.94 1.32
N GLN A 365 11.66 -31.81 1.00
CA GLN A 365 10.79 -30.76 1.55
C GLN A 365 10.70 -30.82 3.08
N ASP A 366 10.63 -32.02 3.67
CA ASP A 366 10.65 -32.16 5.13
C ASP A 366 11.97 -31.69 5.72
N VAL A 367 13.09 -31.98 5.05
CA VAL A 367 14.42 -31.48 5.46
C VAL A 367 14.50 -29.96 5.34
N THR A 368 13.99 -29.37 4.25
CA THR A 368 13.94 -27.91 4.07
C THR A 368 13.09 -27.24 5.16
N ARG A 369 11.94 -27.83 5.52
CA ARG A 369 11.09 -27.34 6.62
C ARG A 369 11.81 -27.35 7.97
N LEU A 370 12.68 -28.33 8.24
CA LEU A 370 13.49 -28.33 9.46
C LEU A 370 14.37 -27.08 9.58
N PHE A 371 14.98 -26.63 8.48
CA PHE A 371 15.82 -25.43 8.46
C PHE A 371 15.00 -24.15 8.58
N ARG A 372 13.88 -24.07 7.86
CA ARG A 372 12.91 -22.97 8.02
C ARG A 372 12.48 -22.83 9.49
N ASP A 373 12.01 -23.91 10.09
CA ASP A 373 11.50 -23.90 11.46
C ASP A 373 12.60 -23.52 12.45
N ALA A 374 13.82 -24.06 12.28
CA ALA A 374 14.97 -23.71 13.12
C ALA A 374 15.32 -22.21 13.02
N ARG A 375 15.25 -21.63 11.83
CA ARG A 375 15.48 -20.19 11.61
C ARG A 375 14.37 -19.34 12.24
N LEU A 376 13.10 -19.70 12.01
CA LEU A 376 11.95 -18.94 12.48
C LEU A 376 11.77 -18.98 14.00
N ARG A 377 12.26 -20.05 14.67
CA ARG A 377 12.30 -20.14 16.14
C ARG A 377 13.17 -19.07 16.80
N ILE A 378 14.10 -18.46 16.07
CA ILE A 378 14.92 -17.36 16.59
C ILE A 378 14.07 -16.08 16.63
N SER A 379 13.42 -15.87 17.76
CA SER A 379 12.66 -14.66 18.11
C SER A 379 13.48 -13.69 18.97
N GLU A 380 12.97 -12.48 19.16
CA GLU A 380 13.54 -11.49 20.09
C GLU A 380 13.65 -12.08 21.51
N ASP A 381 12.59 -12.74 22.00
CA ASP A 381 12.58 -13.41 23.30
C ASP A 381 13.64 -14.51 23.40
N TYR A 382 13.83 -15.31 22.34
CA TYR A 382 14.85 -16.36 22.31
C TYR A 382 16.27 -15.79 22.46
N ILE A 383 16.52 -14.61 21.87
CA ILE A 383 17.81 -13.95 21.92
C ILE A 383 18.04 -13.30 23.29
N MET A 384 17.01 -12.72 23.91
CA MET A 384 17.12 -12.00 25.19
C MET A 384 17.21 -12.90 26.43
N ILE A 385 16.94 -14.21 26.28
CA ILE A 385 17.09 -15.21 27.35
C ILE A 385 18.56 -15.63 27.56
N TYR A 386 19.42 -15.38 26.56
CA TYR A 386 20.87 -15.64 26.61
C TYR A 386 21.66 -14.33 26.59
#